data_AF-K2F511-F1
#
_entry.id   AF-K2F511-F1
#
_cell.length_a   1.000
_cell.length_b   1.000
_cell.length_c   1.000
_cell.angle_alpha   90.00
_cell.angle_beta   90.00
_cell.angle_gamma   90.00
#
_symmetry.space_group_name_H-M   'P 1'
#
loop_
_entity.id
_entity.type
_entity.pdbx_description
1 polymer ?
#
loop_
_entity_poly.entity_id
_entity_poly.type
_entity_poly.pdbx_seq_one_letter_code
_entity_poly.pdbx_strand_id
1 'polypeptide(L)'
;MNNSDLNDWAKTHVFYNLYDHLSSRHRFDVEEYKHKQKQLGTPNGHILLKNNFFDSLKGEKKMYLAHTTSNLKKVIESKALYSSAGCLVGSIYCSQLTKEANNFRMHNLSSYIHNNEVQKFTDEKSTSVDTLIIEVNMDKDSNNNLIGVDYLRLGDIHFSIYKHLEYLLSCNERAELSNILTNHIRNGFGFLSRCRNIFNHHISVDNDKFLAEFTENIKSLPILGYIYFESIVEYILLFQDSPRASQFHDLKEFYNPSYKDLIFSVWPKLSKSYSLNTFQPKFSVVTNYLKTHHVFNKFSENEFKDYVVQKILYLVNTRLFNDLDDIMWKEVRMDMDNLSEHFRPLIGHLIHRELRNFGRYPNFYHYFDEVKALRIWNYWNHMNLSIPFNGIIPKGEIGINPAYTNLKYKVYSSNLTTKDNLSYLVPDKQLDISIVPKLVDLKFTLMRDRENKSSSAK
;
A
#
# COMPACT_ATOMS: atom_id res chain seq x y z
N MET A 1 -15.61 1.15 20.36
CA MET A 1 -14.58 2.09 19.87
C MET A 1 -15.08 3.49 20.20
N ASN A 2 -14.24 4.45 20.59
CA ASN A 2 -14.73 5.83 20.76
C ASN A 2 -14.95 6.47 19.36
N ASN A 3 -15.78 7.52 19.28
CA ASN A 3 -16.06 8.17 17.99
C ASN A 3 -14.81 8.78 17.33
N SER A 4 -13.81 9.16 18.13
CA SER A 4 -12.53 9.70 17.62
C SER A 4 -11.76 8.66 16.81
N ASP A 5 -11.64 7.43 17.32
CA ASP A 5 -10.95 6.33 16.64
C ASP A 5 -11.65 5.95 15.34
N LEU A 6 -12.99 5.94 15.32
CA LEU A 6 -13.76 5.68 14.08
C LEU A 6 -13.47 6.73 13.01
N ASN A 7 -13.43 8.00 13.41
CA ASN A 7 -13.14 9.10 12.49
C ASN A 7 -11.71 9.06 11.96
N ASP A 8 -10.73 8.74 12.80
CA ASP A 8 -9.33 8.64 12.38
C ASP A 8 -9.15 7.52 11.34
N TRP A 9 -9.75 6.35 11.57
CA TRP A 9 -9.74 5.28 10.57
C TRP A 9 -10.55 5.61 9.33
N ALA A 10 -11.67 6.31 9.43
CA ALA A 10 -12.40 6.76 8.25
C ALA A 10 -11.54 7.65 7.34
N LYS A 11 -10.72 8.54 7.91
CA LYS A 11 -9.79 9.39 7.13
C LYS A 11 -8.73 8.59 6.39
N THR A 12 -8.29 7.45 6.92
CA THR A 12 -7.31 6.58 6.24
C THR A 12 -7.93 5.70 5.16
N HIS A 13 -9.25 5.68 5.07
CA HIS A 13 -9.96 4.94 4.05
C HIS A 13 -10.43 5.86 2.92
N VAL A 14 -10.62 5.23 1.77
CA VAL A 14 -11.01 5.86 0.53
C VAL A 14 -12.35 5.28 0.11
N PHE A 15 -13.38 6.14 0.10
CA PHE A 15 -14.76 5.77 -0.19
C PHE A 15 -15.04 5.95 -1.68
N TYR A 16 -14.85 4.89 -2.47
CA TYR A 16 -14.97 4.98 -3.93
C TYR A 16 -16.39 5.31 -4.41
N ASN A 17 -17.40 5.02 -3.59
CA ASN A 17 -18.80 5.36 -3.86
C ASN A 17 -19.06 6.87 -3.85
N LEU A 18 -18.19 7.66 -3.19
CA LEU A 18 -18.35 9.10 -3.06
C LEU A 18 -17.66 9.89 -4.18
N TYR A 19 -17.04 9.21 -5.15
CA TYR A 19 -16.33 9.88 -6.23
C TYR A 19 -17.24 10.52 -7.30
N ASP A 20 -18.53 10.23 -7.26
CA ASP A 20 -19.50 10.82 -8.18
C ASP A 20 -19.95 12.22 -7.74
N HIS A 21 -19.63 12.65 -6.52
CA HIS A 21 -20.12 13.91 -5.96
C HIS A 21 -19.18 14.48 -4.89
N LEU A 22 -18.89 15.78 -4.98
CA LEU A 22 -18.20 16.50 -3.91
C LEU A 22 -19.14 16.60 -2.70
N SER A 23 -18.86 15.82 -1.65
CA SER A 23 -19.72 15.71 -0.47
C SER A 23 -19.40 16.73 0.64
N SER A 24 -18.31 17.48 0.52
CA SER A 24 -17.76 18.29 1.60
C SER A 24 -17.11 19.58 1.08
N ARG A 25 -17.11 20.62 1.92
CA ARG A 25 -16.38 21.89 1.69
C ARG A 25 -14.99 21.89 2.33
N HIS A 26 -14.61 20.83 3.05
CA HIS A 26 -13.28 20.74 3.65
C HIS A 26 -12.21 20.71 2.55
N ARG A 27 -11.14 21.49 2.73
CA ARG A 27 -10.15 21.72 1.66
C ARG A 27 -9.47 20.44 1.18
N PHE A 28 -9.18 19.49 2.08
CA PHE A 28 -8.66 18.17 1.68
C PHE A 28 -9.60 17.41 0.75
N ASP A 29 -10.90 17.40 1.04
CA ASP A 29 -11.89 16.66 0.24
C ASP A 29 -12.02 17.27 -1.15
N VAL A 30 -11.94 18.60 -1.24
CA VAL A 30 -11.93 19.34 -2.51
C VAL A 30 -10.69 19.01 -3.34
N GLU A 31 -9.50 19.01 -2.73
CA GLU A 31 -8.26 18.68 -3.44
C GLU A 31 -8.20 17.20 -3.86
N GLU A 32 -8.68 16.29 -3.01
CA GLU A 32 -8.83 14.87 -3.37
C GLU A 32 -9.80 14.70 -4.53
N TYR A 33 -10.97 15.35 -4.49
CA TYR A 33 -11.93 15.33 -5.59
C TYR A 33 -11.31 15.84 -6.90
N LYS A 34 -10.67 17.01 -6.90
CA LYS A 34 -9.99 17.57 -8.10
C LYS A 34 -8.94 16.61 -8.64
N HIS A 35 -8.12 16.04 -7.76
CA HIS A 35 -7.09 15.11 -8.16
C HIS A 35 -7.69 13.86 -8.80
N LYS A 36 -8.76 13.31 -8.21
CA LYS A 36 -9.49 12.15 -8.74
C LYS A 36 -10.12 12.44 -10.09
N GLN A 37 -10.76 13.59 -10.28
CA GLN A 37 -11.32 13.97 -11.59
C GLN A 37 -10.24 14.04 -12.69
N LYS A 38 -9.03 14.53 -12.37
CA LYS A 38 -7.91 14.47 -13.31
C LYS A 38 -7.52 13.03 -13.67
N GLN A 39 -7.48 12.13 -12.68
CA GLN A 39 -7.20 10.71 -12.91
C GLN A 39 -8.27 10.03 -13.77
N LEU A 40 -9.55 10.36 -13.57
CA LEU A 40 -10.64 9.80 -14.38
C LEU A 40 -10.57 10.24 -15.84
N GLY A 41 -9.95 11.40 -16.13
CA GLY A 41 -9.73 11.90 -17.48
C GLY A 41 -8.56 11.27 -18.23
N THR A 42 -7.81 10.33 -17.64
CA THR A 42 -6.71 9.63 -18.32
C THR A 42 -7.21 8.42 -19.12
N PRO A 43 -6.38 7.85 -20.03
CA PRO A 43 -6.81 6.72 -20.88
C PRO A 43 -7.42 5.55 -20.10
N ASN A 44 -6.76 5.11 -19.03
CA ASN A 44 -7.23 4.00 -18.19
C ASN A 44 -7.98 4.49 -16.93
N GLY A 45 -8.33 5.77 -16.84
CA GLY A 45 -8.92 6.39 -15.65
C GLY A 45 -10.24 5.75 -15.22
N HIS A 46 -11.05 5.30 -16.18
CA HIS A 46 -12.33 4.65 -15.90
C HIS A 46 -12.20 3.33 -15.11
N ILE A 47 -11.06 2.61 -15.22
CA ILE A 47 -10.80 1.36 -14.47
C ILE A 47 -10.77 1.63 -12.96
N LEU A 48 -10.44 2.86 -12.52
CA LEU A 48 -10.48 3.24 -11.10
C LEU A 48 -11.86 3.03 -10.46
N LEU A 49 -12.94 3.17 -11.23
CA LEU A 49 -14.33 3.02 -10.75
C LEU A 49 -15.06 1.82 -11.35
N LYS A 50 -14.62 1.37 -12.54
CA LYS A 50 -15.26 0.32 -13.34
C LYS A 50 -14.25 -0.81 -13.61
N ASN A 51 -13.85 -1.50 -12.55
CA ASN A 51 -12.97 -2.67 -12.63
C ASN A 51 -13.71 -3.96 -12.26
N ASN A 52 -13.14 -5.08 -12.68
CA ASN A 52 -13.69 -6.42 -12.45
C ASN A 52 -13.84 -6.75 -10.95
N PHE A 53 -12.96 -6.23 -10.08
CA PHE A 53 -13.07 -6.46 -8.64
C PHE A 53 -14.29 -5.77 -8.04
N PHE A 54 -14.54 -4.51 -8.42
CA PHE A 54 -15.71 -3.77 -7.95
C PHE A 54 -17.01 -4.36 -8.49
N ASP A 55 -17.02 -4.86 -9.73
CA ASP A 55 -18.16 -5.57 -10.29
C ASP A 55 -18.49 -6.82 -9.44
N SER A 56 -17.48 -7.63 -9.09
CA SER A 56 -17.68 -8.79 -8.20
C SER A 56 -18.14 -8.40 -6.80
N LEU A 57 -17.58 -7.34 -6.20
CA LEU A 57 -17.95 -6.89 -4.84
C LEU A 57 -19.40 -6.35 -4.78
N LYS A 58 -19.92 -5.83 -5.89
CA LYS A 58 -21.30 -5.33 -5.98
C LYS A 58 -22.31 -6.41 -6.33
N GLY A 59 -21.95 -7.32 -7.23
CA GLY A 59 -22.91 -8.20 -7.89
C GLY A 59 -22.95 -9.64 -7.38
N GLU A 60 -21.89 -10.12 -6.72
CA GLU A 60 -21.76 -11.54 -6.42
C GLU A 60 -22.13 -11.90 -4.98
N LYS A 61 -22.71 -13.09 -4.81
CA LYS A 61 -22.93 -13.71 -3.49
C LYS A 61 -21.68 -14.38 -2.95
N LYS A 62 -20.69 -14.62 -3.81
CA LYS A 62 -19.44 -15.28 -3.49
C LYS A 62 -18.30 -14.54 -4.15
N MET A 63 -17.19 -14.40 -3.44
CA MET A 63 -15.96 -13.90 -4.00
C MET A 63 -14.91 -14.99 -3.94
N TYR A 64 -14.10 -15.09 -4.99
CA TYR A 64 -12.99 -16.03 -5.06
C TYR A 64 -11.69 -15.25 -4.98
N LEU A 65 -10.80 -15.67 -4.09
CA LEU A 65 -9.57 -14.97 -3.79
C LEU A 65 -8.37 -15.91 -3.88
N ALA A 66 -7.26 -15.45 -4.45
CA ALA A 66 -6.00 -16.18 -4.50
C ALA A 66 -5.08 -15.73 -3.36
N HIS A 67 -4.61 -16.67 -2.54
CA HIS A 67 -3.57 -16.43 -1.55
C HIS A 67 -2.30 -17.21 -1.93
N THR A 68 -1.26 -16.50 -2.36
CA THR A 68 0.03 -17.08 -2.73
C THR A 68 0.95 -17.16 -1.53
N THR A 69 1.55 -18.32 -1.28
CA THR A 69 2.45 -18.57 -0.15
C THR A 69 3.54 -19.57 -0.50
N SER A 70 4.74 -19.37 0.04
CA SER A 70 5.82 -20.37 0.03
C SER A 70 5.80 -21.30 1.24
N ASN A 71 4.88 -21.06 2.18
CA ASN A 71 4.81 -21.75 3.46
C ASN A 71 3.57 -22.64 3.56
N LEU A 72 3.06 -23.19 2.44
CA LEU A 72 1.83 -23.99 2.44
C LEU A 72 1.88 -25.14 3.44
N LYS A 73 3.02 -25.83 3.55
CA LYS A 73 3.23 -26.91 4.53
C LYS A 73 2.91 -26.46 5.96
N LYS A 74 3.41 -25.29 6.39
CA LYS A 74 3.14 -24.73 7.73
C LYS A 74 1.68 -24.35 7.91
N VAL A 75 1.03 -23.83 6.86
CA VAL A 75 -0.40 -23.51 6.89
C VAL A 75 -1.24 -24.78 7.08
N ILE A 76 -0.89 -25.87 6.37
CA ILE A 76 -1.56 -27.16 6.51
C ILE A 76 -1.32 -27.76 7.90
N GLU A 77 -0.08 -27.76 8.39
CA GLU A 77 0.27 -28.29 9.71
C GLU A 77 -0.41 -27.53 10.86
N SER A 78 -0.42 -26.19 10.80
CA SER A 78 -1.06 -25.35 11.81
C SER A 78 -2.58 -25.24 11.66
N LYS A 79 -3.13 -25.66 10.51
CA LYS A 79 -4.53 -25.47 10.12
C LYS A 79 -5.00 -24.01 10.21
N ALA A 80 -4.08 -23.06 10.07
CA ALA A 80 -4.36 -21.65 10.32
C ALA A 80 -3.71 -20.76 9.26
N LEU A 81 -4.50 -19.81 8.76
CA LEU A 81 -4.05 -18.71 7.92
C LEU A 81 -4.03 -17.44 8.75
N TYR A 82 -2.86 -16.82 8.82
CA TYR A 82 -2.60 -15.62 9.61
C TYR A 82 -2.54 -14.39 8.72
N SER A 83 -2.88 -13.24 9.31
CA SER A 83 -2.78 -11.94 8.65
C SER A 83 -1.37 -11.35 8.71
N SER A 84 -1.07 -10.36 7.85
CA SER A 84 0.24 -9.70 7.83
C SER A 84 0.11 -8.17 7.92
N ALA A 85 1.05 -7.53 8.62
CA ALA A 85 1.09 -6.07 8.79
C ALA A 85 1.68 -5.32 7.58
N GLY A 86 1.30 -5.74 6.36
CA GLY A 86 1.70 -5.09 5.09
C GLY A 86 0.85 -3.85 4.77
N CYS A 87 0.80 -3.46 3.49
CA CYS A 87 0.04 -2.29 3.01
C CYS A 87 -1.48 -2.39 3.27
N LEU A 88 -2.00 -3.59 3.53
CA LEU A 88 -3.38 -3.84 3.93
C LEU A 88 -3.54 -4.10 5.44
N VAL A 89 -2.59 -3.63 6.25
CA VAL A 89 -2.74 -3.34 7.69
C VAL A 89 -3.30 -4.50 8.52
N GLY A 90 -2.86 -5.74 8.29
CA GLY A 90 -3.36 -6.89 9.04
C GLY A 90 -4.55 -7.61 8.40
N SER A 91 -4.79 -7.43 7.11
CA SER A 91 -5.59 -8.39 6.35
C SER A 91 -4.79 -9.66 6.04
N ILE A 92 -5.51 -10.72 5.67
CA ILE A 92 -4.92 -11.82 4.88
C ILE A 92 -4.80 -11.33 3.45
N TYR A 93 -3.57 -11.19 2.95
CA TYR A 93 -3.33 -10.68 1.61
C TYR A 93 -3.79 -11.67 0.54
N CYS A 94 -4.55 -11.17 -0.42
CA CYS A 94 -5.07 -11.91 -1.54
C CYS A 94 -5.09 -11.05 -2.82
N SER A 95 -5.47 -11.68 -3.92
CA SER A 95 -5.94 -11.01 -5.13
C SER A 95 -7.26 -11.64 -5.59
N GLN A 96 -7.94 -10.99 -6.53
CA GLN A 96 -9.18 -11.51 -7.10
C GLN A 96 -8.92 -12.73 -7.99
N LEU A 97 -9.83 -13.69 -7.92
CA LEU A 97 -10.03 -14.73 -8.92
C LEU A 97 -11.34 -14.49 -9.65
N THR A 98 -11.32 -14.59 -10.98
CA THR A 98 -12.54 -14.56 -11.81
C THR A 98 -12.92 -15.98 -12.16
N LYS A 99 -14.15 -16.38 -11.81
CA LYS A 99 -14.63 -17.73 -12.13
C LYS A 99 -14.93 -17.84 -13.62
N GLU A 100 -14.29 -18.79 -14.30
CA GLU A 100 -14.48 -19.07 -15.72
C GLU A 100 -14.70 -20.58 -15.91
N ALA A 101 -15.96 -20.95 -16.17
CA ALA A 101 -16.41 -22.35 -16.17
C ALA A 101 -16.01 -23.09 -14.86
N ASN A 102 -15.12 -24.09 -14.97
CA ASN A 102 -14.65 -24.90 -13.84
C ASN A 102 -13.31 -24.40 -13.26
N ASN A 103 -12.73 -23.34 -13.83
CA ASN A 103 -11.43 -22.81 -13.44
C ASN A 103 -11.57 -21.39 -12.89
N PHE A 104 -10.49 -20.90 -12.27
CA PHE A 104 -10.43 -19.55 -11.73
C PHE A 104 -9.28 -18.78 -12.37
N ARG A 105 -9.60 -17.80 -13.21
CA ARG A 105 -8.60 -16.92 -13.80
C ARG A 105 -7.99 -16.04 -12.72
N MET A 106 -6.67 -16.06 -12.63
CA MET A 106 -5.91 -15.20 -11.72
C MET A 106 -5.91 -13.75 -12.24
N HIS A 107 -6.11 -12.80 -11.31
CA HIS A 107 -5.76 -11.41 -11.57
C HIS A 107 -4.27 -11.30 -11.93
N ASN A 108 -3.94 -10.42 -12.87
CA ASN A 108 -2.56 -10.33 -13.40
C ASN A 108 -1.50 -10.02 -12.33
N LEU A 109 -1.86 -9.29 -11.27
CA LEU A 109 -0.98 -9.08 -10.12
C LEU A 109 -0.60 -10.40 -9.43
N SER A 110 -1.56 -11.27 -9.11
CA SER A 110 -1.24 -12.56 -8.48
C SER A 110 -0.46 -13.49 -9.40
N SER A 111 -0.76 -13.47 -10.69
CA SER A 111 0.02 -14.23 -11.68
C SER A 111 1.46 -13.75 -11.67
N TYR A 112 1.68 -12.44 -11.61
CA TYR A 112 3.02 -11.87 -11.49
C TYR A 112 3.70 -12.28 -10.17
N ILE A 113 2.98 -12.20 -9.05
CA ILE A 113 3.52 -12.53 -7.73
C ILE A 113 3.98 -13.99 -7.69
N HIS A 114 3.12 -14.91 -8.13
CA HIS A 114 3.40 -16.34 -8.16
C HIS A 114 4.60 -16.68 -9.07
N ASN A 115 4.60 -16.15 -10.31
CA ASN A 115 5.59 -16.53 -11.31
C ASN A 115 6.94 -15.81 -11.16
N ASN A 116 6.97 -14.61 -10.58
CA ASN A 116 8.15 -13.73 -10.61
C ASN A 116 8.54 -13.20 -9.23
N GLU A 117 7.58 -12.66 -8.47
CA GLU A 117 7.90 -11.88 -7.26
C GLU A 117 8.40 -12.76 -6.12
N VAL A 118 7.71 -13.88 -5.83
CA VAL A 118 8.08 -14.75 -4.71
C VAL A 118 9.50 -15.31 -4.90
N GLN A 119 9.87 -15.68 -6.13
CA GLN A 119 11.21 -16.18 -6.46
C GLN A 119 12.32 -15.16 -6.19
N LYS A 120 12.02 -13.86 -6.29
CA LYS A 120 12.99 -12.78 -5.98
C LYS A 120 13.25 -12.67 -4.48
N PHE A 121 12.31 -13.12 -3.63
CA PHE A 121 12.38 -13.04 -2.18
C PHE A 121 12.82 -14.33 -1.49
N THR A 122 12.89 -15.46 -2.21
CA THR A 122 13.38 -16.74 -1.70
C THR A 122 14.81 -16.99 -2.17
N ASP A 123 15.74 -17.24 -1.24
CA ASP A 123 17.15 -17.55 -1.59
C ASP A 123 17.32 -18.94 -2.23
N GLU A 124 16.31 -19.80 -2.09
CA GLU A 124 16.29 -21.14 -2.65
C GLU A 124 15.60 -21.14 -4.01
N LYS A 125 16.36 -21.43 -5.08
CA LYS A 125 15.83 -21.68 -6.43
C LYS A 125 14.76 -22.80 -6.48
N SER A 126 14.53 -23.55 -5.40
CA SER A 126 13.58 -24.66 -5.32
C SER A 126 12.44 -24.47 -4.30
N THR A 127 12.20 -23.28 -3.76
CA THR A 127 11.02 -23.09 -2.90
C THR A 127 9.75 -23.22 -3.75
N SER A 128 8.92 -24.24 -3.48
CA SER A 128 7.62 -24.36 -4.14
C SER A 128 6.74 -23.18 -3.74
N VAL A 129 6.19 -22.49 -4.75
CA VAL A 129 5.22 -21.42 -4.54
C VAL A 129 3.85 -22.01 -4.77
N ASP A 130 3.02 -21.98 -3.75
CA ASP A 130 1.67 -22.52 -3.81
C ASP A 130 0.65 -21.36 -3.81
N THR A 131 -0.50 -21.60 -4.42
CA THR A 131 -1.63 -20.67 -4.37
C THR A 131 -2.86 -21.39 -3.85
N LEU A 132 -3.49 -20.83 -2.82
CA LEU A 132 -4.77 -21.27 -2.30
C LEU A 132 -5.91 -20.52 -2.98
N ILE A 133 -7.02 -21.21 -3.23
CA ILE A 133 -8.29 -20.57 -3.59
C ILE A 133 -9.12 -20.44 -2.30
N ILE A 134 -9.53 -19.22 -1.98
CA ILE A 134 -10.42 -18.93 -0.86
C ILE A 134 -11.76 -18.47 -1.44
N GLU A 135 -12.79 -19.31 -1.29
CA GLU A 135 -14.18 -18.94 -1.58
C GLU A 135 -14.75 -18.24 -0.34
N VAL A 136 -15.14 -16.98 -0.45
CA VAL A 136 -15.78 -16.19 0.61
C VAL A 136 -17.24 -15.97 0.24
N ASN A 137 -18.17 -16.32 1.11
CA ASN A 137 -19.57 -15.95 0.95
C ASN A 137 -19.73 -14.50 1.40
N MET A 138 -20.31 -13.69 0.53
CA MET A 138 -20.54 -12.29 0.80
C MET A 138 -21.90 -12.10 1.47
N ASP A 139 -21.91 -11.45 2.62
CA ASP A 139 -23.14 -11.06 3.30
C ASP A 139 -23.71 -9.80 2.66
N LYS A 140 -25.04 -9.64 2.70
CA LYS A 140 -25.76 -8.51 2.09
C LYS A 140 -25.20 -7.14 2.51
N ASP A 141 -24.82 -7.01 3.77
CA ASP A 141 -24.31 -5.75 4.35
C ASP A 141 -22.84 -5.48 4.01
N SER A 142 -22.10 -6.51 3.59
CA SER A 142 -20.71 -6.38 3.13
C SER A 142 -20.60 -6.14 1.62
N ASN A 143 -21.65 -6.45 0.88
CA ASN A 143 -21.74 -6.15 -0.54
C ASN A 143 -21.84 -4.65 -0.79
N ASN A 144 -21.25 -4.18 -1.89
CA ASN A 144 -21.26 -2.77 -2.33
C ASN A 144 -20.46 -1.78 -1.44
N ASN A 145 -19.69 -2.25 -0.47
CA ASN A 145 -18.78 -1.41 0.31
C ASN A 145 -17.44 -1.20 -0.42
N LEU A 146 -17.38 -0.25 -1.35
CA LEU A 146 -16.13 0.13 -2.03
C LEU A 146 -15.28 1.05 -1.16
N ILE A 147 -14.76 0.52 -0.05
CA ILE A 147 -13.95 1.26 0.92
C ILE A 147 -12.55 0.64 0.98
N GLY A 148 -11.58 1.33 0.38
CA GLY A 148 -10.17 0.90 0.34
C GLY A 148 -9.32 1.57 1.41
N VAL A 149 -8.18 0.98 1.78
CA VAL A 149 -7.22 1.55 2.73
C VAL A 149 -6.14 2.31 1.97
N ASP A 150 -5.91 3.59 2.28
CA ASP A 150 -4.76 4.36 1.80
C ASP A 150 -3.67 4.34 2.88
N TYR A 151 -2.64 3.51 2.68
CA TYR A 151 -1.57 3.36 3.66
C TYR A 151 -0.71 4.63 3.81
N LEU A 152 -0.73 5.56 2.84
CA LEU A 152 -0.04 6.85 2.96
C LEU A 152 -0.73 7.78 3.97
N ARG A 153 -1.98 7.49 4.35
CA ARG A 153 -2.76 8.23 5.37
C ARG A 153 -2.59 7.69 6.78
N LEU A 154 -1.83 6.61 6.99
CA LEU A 154 -1.69 5.98 8.30
C LEU A 154 -0.86 6.77 9.31
N GLY A 155 -0.28 7.91 8.93
CA GLY A 155 0.56 8.73 9.80
C GLY A 155 -0.12 9.06 11.13
N ASP A 156 -1.35 9.58 11.10
CA ASP A 156 -2.07 9.93 12.33
C ASP A 156 -2.40 8.72 13.20
N ILE A 157 -2.72 7.58 12.56
CA ILE A 157 -2.94 6.31 13.25
C ILE A 157 -1.66 5.86 13.95
N HIS A 158 -0.52 5.89 13.25
CA HIS A 158 0.76 5.52 13.82
C HIS A 158 1.14 6.41 15.01
N PHE A 159 0.94 7.73 14.88
CA PHE A 159 1.15 8.66 15.97
C PHE A 159 0.25 8.37 17.18
N SER A 160 -1.05 8.15 16.94
CA SER A 160 -2.02 7.81 17.98
C SER A 160 -1.66 6.52 18.73
N ILE A 161 -1.27 5.47 17.99
CA ILE A 161 -0.83 4.21 18.59
C ILE A 161 0.44 4.42 19.42
N TYR A 162 1.42 5.16 18.89
CA TYR A 162 2.63 5.48 19.63
C TYR A 162 2.31 6.19 20.95
N LYS A 163 1.48 7.23 20.91
CA LYS A 163 1.06 7.95 22.13
C LYS A 163 0.34 7.05 23.12
N HIS A 164 -0.44 6.08 22.65
CA HIS A 164 -1.04 5.09 23.52
C HIS A 164 -0.02 4.11 24.14
N LEU A 165 1.08 3.82 23.44
CA LEU A 165 2.07 2.80 23.82
C LEU A 165 3.37 3.38 24.39
N GLU A 166 3.57 4.69 24.38
CA GLU A 166 4.86 5.32 24.76
C GLU A 166 5.22 5.08 26.24
N TYR A 167 4.25 4.69 27.07
CA TYR A 167 4.47 4.27 28.46
C TYR A 167 5.32 2.99 28.58
N LEU A 168 5.36 2.15 27.54
CA LEU A 168 6.18 0.93 27.49
C LEU A 168 7.66 1.21 27.22
N LEU A 169 7.99 2.44 26.85
CA LEU A 169 9.36 2.90 26.62
C LEU A 169 9.90 3.56 27.90
N SER A 170 11.20 3.46 28.12
CA SER A 170 11.90 4.24 29.15
C SER A 170 11.99 5.72 28.76
N CYS A 171 12.33 6.59 29.73
CA CYS A 171 12.56 8.01 29.43
C CYS A 171 13.67 8.23 28.40
N ASN A 172 14.75 7.44 28.46
CA ASN A 172 15.87 7.54 27.53
C ASN A 172 15.45 7.14 26.13
N GLU A 173 14.71 6.04 25.99
CA GLU A 173 14.20 5.57 24.70
C GLU A 173 13.26 6.59 24.05
N ARG A 174 12.36 7.20 24.84
CA ARG A 174 11.49 8.27 24.34
C ARG A 174 12.28 9.50 23.89
N ALA A 175 13.29 9.90 24.67
CA ALA A 175 14.13 11.05 24.33
C ALA A 175 14.97 10.79 23.06
N GLU A 176 15.54 9.59 22.94
CA GLU A 176 16.29 9.15 21.76
C GLU A 176 15.40 9.18 20.51
N LEU A 177 14.23 8.54 20.57
CA LEU A 177 13.28 8.54 19.46
C LEU A 177 12.87 9.97 19.11
N SER A 178 12.49 10.80 20.08
CA SER A 178 12.13 12.20 19.85
C SER A 178 13.25 12.99 19.14
N ASN A 179 14.50 12.79 19.56
CA ASN A 179 15.66 13.45 18.95
C ASN A 179 15.86 12.99 17.50
N ILE A 180 15.77 11.68 17.23
CA ILE A 180 15.87 11.12 15.87
C ILE A 180 14.79 11.72 14.98
N LEU A 181 13.52 11.69 15.40
CA LEU A 181 12.39 12.21 14.62
C LEU A 181 12.52 13.71 14.34
N THR A 182 12.89 14.49 15.35
CA THR A 182 13.12 15.93 15.21
C THR A 182 14.26 16.22 14.24
N ASN A 183 15.35 15.45 14.27
CA ASN A 183 16.46 15.59 13.34
C ASN A 183 16.04 15.28 11.90
N HIS A 184 15.24 14.23 11.68
CA HIS A 184 14.69 13.90 10.37
C HIS A 184 13.87 15.06 9.79
N ILE A 185 12.97 15.62 10.59
CA ILE A 185 12.14 16.76 10.17
C ILE A 185 12.98 18.00 9.93
N ARG A 186 13.93 18.32 10.82
CA ARG A 186 14.85 19.45 10.67
C ARG A 186 15.62 19.38 9.35
N ASN A 187 16.13 18.20 9.00
CA ASN A 187 16.88 17.99 7.77
C ASN A 187 16.00 18.09 6.51
N GLY A 188 14.72 17.76 6.60
CA GLY A 188 13.74 17.88 5.51
C GLY A 188 12.94 19.18 5.49
N PHE A 189 13.17 20.09 6.45
CA PHE A 189 12.28 21.22 6.72
C PHE A 189 12.18 22.20 5.55
N GLY A 190 13.32 22.53 4.92
CA GLY A 190 13.34 23.43 3.76
C GLY A 190 12.53 22.88 2.59
N PHE A 191 12.66 21.58 2.31
CA PHE A 191 11.90 20.89 1.27
C PHE A 191 10.39 20.88 1.58
N LEU A 192 9.99 20.58 2.81
CA LEU A 192 8.59 20.60 3.25
C LEU A 192 7.97 22.00 3.10
N SER A 193 8.70 23.05 3.52
CA SER A 193 8.27 24.44 3.38
C SER A 193 8.10 24.84 1.91
N ARG A 194 9.04 24.45 1.06
CA ARG A 194 8.96 24.67 -0.39
C ARG A 194 7.74 23.98 -1.00
N CYS A 195 7.48 22.71 -0.65
CA CYS A 195 6.31 21.97 -1.14
C CYS A 195 4.99 22.65 -0.76
N ARG A 196 4.87 23.15 0.48
CA ARG A 196 3.69 23.88 0.93
C ARG A 196 3.50 25.18 0.17
N ASN A 197 4.57 25.96 0.02
CA ASN A 197 4.53 27.24 -0.68
C ASN A 197 4.13 27.06 -2.15
N ILE A 198 4.71 26.08 -2.84
CA ILE A 198 4.33 25.75 -4.23
C ILE A 198 2.85 25.37 -4.31
N PHE A 199 2.38 24.51 -3.42
CA PHE A 199 1.01 24.00 -3.45
C PHE A 199 -0.03 25.07 -3.15
N ASN A 200 0.18 25.90 -2.13
CA ASN A 200 -0.77 26.95 -1.72
C ASN A 200 -0.79 28.15 -2.66
N HIS A 201 0.36 28.51 -3.24
CA HIS A 201 0.49 29.71 -4.07
C HIS A 201 0.59 29.43 -5.57
N HIS A 202 0.45 28.17 -5.99
CA HIS A 202 0.54 27.73 -7.39
C HIS A 202 1.80 28.24 -8.11
N ILE A 203 2.93 28.23 -7.42
CA ILE A 203 4.22 28.71 -7.95
C ILE A 203 4.70 27.75 -9.04
N SER A 204 5.19 28.29 -10.17
CA SER A 204 5.80 27.50 -11.23
C SER A 204 7.03 26.73 -10.73
N VAL A 205 7.16 25.47 -11.15
CA VAL A 205 8.21 24.56 -10.67
C VAL A 205 9.14 24.19 -11.82
N ASP A 206 10.45 24.31 -11.56
CA ASP A 206 11.47 23.63 -12.35
C ASP A 206 11.47 22.15 -11.96
N ASN A 207 10.81 21.33 -12.77
CA ASN A 207 10.54 19.92 -12.45
C ASN A 207 11.82 19.10 -12.24
N ASP A 208 12.90 19.40 -12.96
CA ASP A 208 14.17 18.67 -12.81
C ASP A 208 14.83 18.99 -11.48
N LYS A 209 14.90 20.28 -11.11
CA LYS A 209 15.44 20.68 -9.80
C LYS A 209 14.59 20.16 -8.66
N PHE A 210 13.27 20.20 -8.80
CA PHE A 210 12.36 19.69 -7.77
C PHE A 210 12.54 18.19 -7.54
N LEU A 211 12.62 17.38 -8.60
CA LEU A 211 12.81 15.93 -8.45
C LEU A 211 14.19 15.58 -7.87
N ALA A 212 15.23 16.32 -8.24
CA ALA A 212 16.56 16.17 -7.63
C ALA A 212 16.49 16.41 -6.12
N GLU A 213 15.96 17.57 -5.69
CA GLU A 213 15.81 17.92 -4.27
C GLU A 213 14.92 16.92 -3.52
N PHE A 214 13.79 16.51 -4.11
CA PHE A 214 12.89 15.51 -3.54
C PHE A 214 13.62 14.19 -3.27
N THR A 215 14.37 13.66 -4.25
CA THR A 215 15.09 12.39 -4.08
C THR A 215 16.19 12.47 -3.03
N GLU A 216 16.88 13.61 -2.90
CA GLU A 216 17.86 13.83 -1.85
C GLU A 216 17.24 13.79 -0.45
N ASN A 217 16.02 14.30 -0.32
CA ASN A 217 15.28 14.33 0.95
C ASN A 217 14.72 12.97 1.39
N ILE A 218 14.71 11.94 0.54
CA ILE A 218 14.23 10.59 0.92
C ILE A 218 15.05 10.01 2.08
N LYS A 219 16.34 10.35 2.20
CA LYS A 219 17.18 9.92 3.32
C LYS A 219 16.71 10.50 4.66
N SER A 220 16.27 11.76 4.65
CA SER A 220 15.78 12.47 5.83
C SER A 220 14.31 12.14 6.09
N LEU A 221 13.51 11.92 5.07
CA LEU A 221 12.07 11.67 5.16
C LEU A 221 11.72 10.40 4.37
N PRO A 222 11.92 9.20 4.94
CA PRO A 222 11.80 7.94 4.19
C PRO A 222 10.40 7.66 3.59
N ILE A 223 9.35 8.29 4.12
CA ILE A 223 8.00 8.24 3.53
C ILE A 223 7.95 8.80 2.10
N LEU A 224 8.86 9.70 1.74
CA LEU A 224 8.95 10.24 0.38
C LEU A 224 9.25 9.13 -0.65
N GLY A 225 9.96 8.06 -0.28
CA GLY A 225 10.18 6.93 -1.19
C GLY A 225 8.89 6.19 -1.56
N TYR A 226 7.92 6.09 -0.64
CA TYR A 226 6.59 5.54 -0.92
C TYR A 226 5.76 6.48 -1.79
N ILE A 227 5.81 7.80 -1.51
CA ILE A 227 5.17 8.81 -2.35
C ILE A 227 5.73 8.75 -3.78
N TYR A 228 7.04 8.58 -3.92
CA TYR A 228 7.67 8.50 -5.23
C TYR A 228 7.22 7.27 -6.01
N PHE A 229 7.24 6.11 -5.33
CA PHE A 229 6.77 4.85 -5.87
C PHE A 229 5.33 4.96 -6.36
N GLU A 230 4.39 5.40 -5.51
CA GLU A 230 2.98 5.49 -5.91
C GLU A 230 2.76 6.54 -7.02
N SER A 231 3.53 7.63 -7.04
CA SER A 231 3.43 8.63 -8.11
C SER A 231 3.84 8.07 -9.47
N ILE A 232 4.92 7.29 -9.52
CA ILE A 232 5.39 6.63 -10.76
C ILE A 232 4.41 5.53 -11.18
N VAL A 233 4.02 4.66 -10.24
CA VAL A 233 3.12 3.53 -10.51
C VAL A 233 1.78 4.01 -11.03
N GLU A 234 1.21 5.04 -10.42
CA GLU A 234 -0.06 5.61 -10.84
C GLU A 234 -0.01 6.10 -12.29
N TYR A 235 1.02 6.85 -12.68
CA TYR A 235 1.17 7.29 -14.07
C TYR A 235 1.25 6.10 -15.03
N ILE A 236 2.10 5.10 -14.72
CA ILE A 236 2.25 3.93 -15.58
C ILE A 236 0.90 3.23 -15.76
N LEU A 237 0.17 2.99 -14.67
CA LEU A 237 -1.11 2.28 -14.73
C LEU A 237 -2.18 3.07 -15.50
N LEU A 238 -2.22 4.40 -15.34
CA LEU A 238 -3.21 5.28 -15.96
C LEU A 238 -2.97 5.55 -17.45
N PHE A 239 -1.72 5.44 -17.91
CA PHE A 239 -1.33 5.82 -19.28
C PHE A 239 -0.74 4.67 -20.13
N GLN A 240 -0.44 3.50 -19.55
CA GLN A 240 0.09 2.38 -20.33
C GLN A 240 -0.87 1.93 -21.44
N ASP A 241 -0.31 1.61 -22.60
CA ASP A 241 -1.05 1.24 -23.82
C ASP A 241 -0.32 0.18 -24.66
N SER A 242 0.60 -0.57 -24.04
CA SER A 242 1.23 -1.73 -24.68
C SER A 242 0.18 -2.79 -25.05
N PRO A 243 0.42 -3.67 -26.04
CA PRO A 243 -0.55 -4.70 -26.44
C PRO A 243 -1.03 -5.59 -25.28
N ARG A 244 -0.14 -5.90 -24.32
CA ARG A 244 -0.52 -6.64 -23.10
C ARG A 244 -1.36 -5.80 -22.16
N ALA A 245 -1.04 -4.53 -21.98
CA ALA A 245 -1.87 -3.63 -21.18
C ALA A 245 -3.28 -3.51 -21.75
N SER A 246 -3.43 -3.40 -23.08
CA SER A 246 -4.73 -3.36 -23.75
C SER A 246 -5.54 -4.65 -23.54
N GLN A 247 -4.90 -5.82 -23.57
CA GLN A 247 -5.58 -7.08 -23.27
C GLN A 247 -6.19 -7.09 -21.86
N PHE A 248 -5.48 -6.58 -20.85
CA PHE A 248 -5.99 -6.53 -19.47
C PHE A 248 -6.95 -5.38 -19.23
N HIS A 249 -6.82 -4.29 -19.98
CA HIS A 249 -7.82 -3.22 -20.02
C HIS A 249 -9.20 -3.77 -20.42
N ASP A 250 -9.27 -4.65 -21.43
CA ASP A 250 -10.53 -5.27 -21.86
C ASP A 250 -11.12 -6.22 -20.79
N LEU A 251 -10.27 -6.75 -19.91
CA LEU A 251 -10.66 -7.49 -18.71
C LEU A 251 -11.00 -6.57 -17.51
N LYS A 252 -11.00 -5.25 -17.71
CA LYS A 252 -11.16 -4.21 -16.69
C LYS A 252 -10.15 -4.32 -15.54
N GLU A 253 -8.90 -4.63 -15.87
CA GLU A 253 -7.78 -4.73 -14.95
C GLU A 253 -6.63 -3.82 -15.37
N PHE A 254 -5.95 -3.22 -14.38
CA PHE A 254 -4.65 -2.62 -14.62
C PHE A 254 -3.59 -3.69 -14.86
N TYR A 255 -2.75 -3.53 -15.88
CA TYR A 255 -1.60 -4.42 -16.11
C TYR A 255 -0.45 -4.07 -15.16
N ASN A 256 -0.32 -4.84 -14.09
CA ASN A 256 0.66 -4.65 -13.02
C ASN A 256 2.11 -4.96 -13.41
N PRO A 257 2.41 -5.92 -14.30
CA PRO A 257 3.80 -6.25 -14.63
C PRO A 257 4.63 -5.04 -15.11
N SER A 258 4.04 -4.09 -15.85
CA SER A 258 4.74 -2.90 -16.35
C SER A 258 5.51 -2.13 -15.26
N TYR A 259 4.85 -1.83 -14.13
CA TYR A 259 5.53 -1.11 -13.05
C TYR A 259 6.35 -2.05 -12.17
N LYS A 260 5.92 -3.31 -11.99
CA LYS A 260 6.64 -4.28 -11.15
C LYS A 260 8.02 -4.59 -11.74
N ASP A 261 8.09 -4.80 -13.05
CA ASP A 261 9.37 -5.04 -13.72
C ASP A 261 10.25 -3.80 -13.64
N LEU A 262 9.69 -2.61 -13.87
CA LEU A 262 10.42 -1.34 -13.71
C LEU A 262 11.05 -1.21 -12.33
N ILE A 263 10.28 -1.34 -11.24
CA ILE A 263 10.79 -1.06 -9.90
C ILE A 263 11.91 -2.03 -9.49
N PHE A 264 11.83 -3.30 -9.89
CA PHE A 264 12.86 -4.29 -9.61
C PHE A 264 14.10 -4.08 -10.48
N SER A 265 13.95 -3.56 -11.70
CA SER A 265 15.08 -3.23 -12.57
C SER A 265 15.80 -1.95 -12.15
N VAL A 266 15.07 -0.86 -11.88
CA VAL A 266 15.67 0.45 -11.56
C VAL A 266 16.13 0.55 -10.11
N TRP A 267 15.54 -0.26 -9.21
CA TRP A 267 15.93 -0.31 -7.81
C TRP A 267 16.01 -1.76 -7.28
N PRO A 268 17.04 -2.55 -7.69
CA PRO A 268 17.15 -3.96 -7.32
C PRO A 268 17.20 -4.22 -5.81
N LYS A 269 17.51 -3.22 -4.98
CA LYS A 269 17.46 -3.36 -3.50
C LYS A 269 16.05 -3.74 -3.01
N LEU A 270 14.98 -3.44 -3.75
CA LEU A 270 13.62 -3.85 -3.38
C LEU A 270 13.42 -5.36 -3.40
N SER A 271 14.18 -6.13 -4.19
CA SER A 271 14.03 -7.59 -4.20
C SER A 271 14.50 -8.26 -2.90
N LYS A 272 15.22 -7.55 -2.03
CA LYS A 272 15.73 -8.11 -0.76
C LYS A 272 14.77 -7.93 0.42
N SER A 273 14.08 -6.80 0.49
CA SER A 273 13.24 -6.44 1.65
C SER A 273 11.95 -5.68 1.31
N TYR A 274 11.72 -5.40 0.03
CA TYR A 274 10.64 -4.54 -0.48
C TYR A 274 10.49 -3.22 0.31
N SER A 275 11.62 -2.64 0.75
CA SER A 275 11.62 -1.46 1.61
C SER A 275 11.62 -0.19 0.77
N LEU A 276 10.40 0.31 0.47
CA LEU A 276 10.19 1.53 -0.33
C LEU A 276 10.76 2.80 0.30
N ASN A 277 11.10 2.76 1.59
CA ASN A 277 11.73 3.88 2.30
C ASN A 277 13.12 4.27 1.75
N THR A 278 13.72 3.40 0.92
CA THR A 278 14.99 3.66 0.22
C THR A 278 14.81 3.83 -1.29
N PHE A 279 13.58 3.82 -1.79
CA PHE A 279 13.30 3.88 -3.22
C PHE A 279 13.59 5.28 -3.76
N GLN A 280 14.77 5.46 -4.34
CA GLN A 280 15.28 6.75 -4.84
C GLN A 280 15.98 6.62 -6.21
N PRO A 281 15.42 5.89 -7.20
CA PRO A 281 16.03 5.86 -8.53
C PRO A 281 16.10 7.28 -9.11
N LYS A 282 17.15 7.59 -9.88
CA LYS A 282 17.18 8.84 -10.65
C LYS A 282 16.04 8.83 -11.66
N PHE A 283 15.35 9.95 -11.84
CA PHE A 283 14.24 10.05 -12.78
C PHE A 283 14.66 9.67 -14.22
N SER A 284 15.87 10.04 -14.64
CA SER A 284 16.44 9.64 -15.94
C SER A 284 16.60 8.13 -16.13
N VAL A 285 16.86 7.37 -15.05
CA VAL A 285 16.94 5.90 -15.10
C VAL A 285 15.55 5.31 -15.30
N VAL A 286 14.53 5.89 -14.63
CA VAL A 286 13.12 5.51 -14.80
C VAL A 286 12.66 5.79 -16.24
N THR A 287 12.89 6.99 -16.76
CA THR A 287 12.46 7.38 -18.11
C THR A 287 13.18 6.57 -19.19
N ASN A 288 14.48 6.30 -19.01
CA ASN A 288 15.22 5.43 -19.93
C ASN A 288 14.65 4.01 -19.95
N TYR A 289 14.33 3.43 -18.78
CA TYR A 289 13.70 2.11 -18.72
C TYR A 289 12.38 2.08 -19.50
N LEU A 290 11.49 3.05 -19.28
CA LEU A 290 10.18 3.14 -19.92
C LEU A 290 10.30 3.23 -21.45
N LYS A 291 11.27 4.00 -21.95
CA LYS A 291 11.58 4.10 -23.39
C LYS A 291 12.10 2.78 -23.96
N THR A 292 13.08 2.17 -23.31
CA THR A 292 13.72 0.93 -23.78
C THR A 292 12.75 -0.26 -23.81
N HIS A 293 11.82 -0.34 -22.85
CA HIS A 293 10.89 -1.47 -22.74
C HIS A 293 9.53 -1.22 -23.42
N HIS A 294 9.38 -0.09 -24.13
CA HIS A 294 8.17 0.25 -24.88
C HIS A 294 6.88 0.10 -24.05
N VAL A 295 6.91 0.58 -22.80
CA VAL A 295 5.74 0.55 -21.91
C VAL A 295 4.59 1.39 -22.47
N PHE A 296 4.93 2.43 -23.23
CA PHE A 296 4.01 3.31 -23.94
C PHE A 296 4.31 3.30 -25.44
N ASN A 297 3.28 3.36 -26.29
CA ASN A 297 3.44 3.57 -27.72
C ASN A 297 3.94 5.00 -28.02
N LYS A 298 3.47 5.98 -27.25
CA LYS A 298 3.91 7.38 -27.31
C LYS A 298 4.26 7.87 -25.91
N PHE A 299 5.55 7.95 -25.61
CA PHE A 299 6.03 8.42 -24.32
C PHE A 299 6.50 9.87 -24.38
N SER A 300 5.83 10.77 -23.65
CA SER A 300 6.27 12.13 -23.41
C SER A 300 6.94 12.23 -22.02
N GLU A 301 8.27 12.41 -22.02
CA GLU A 301 9.02 12.54 -20.77
C GLU A 301 8.62 13.80 -19.98
N ASN A 302 8.27 14.89 -20.67
CA ASN A 302 7.84 16.12 -20.02
C ASN A 302 6.47 15.97 -19.34
N GLU A 303 5.51 15.31 -20.00
CA GLU A 303 4.20 15.02 -19.40
C GLU A 303 4.32 14.09 -18.20
N PHE A 304 5.15 13.04 -18.31
CA PHE A 304 5.40 12.14 -17.18
C PHE A 304 6.02 12.89 -16.00
N LYS A 305 7.01 13.74 -16.28
CA LYS A 305 7.70 14.52 -15.25
C LYS A 305 6.74 15.49 -14.56
N ASP A 306 5.94 16.22 -15.32
CA ASP A 306 4.93 17.13 -14.77
C ASP A 306 3.92 16.37 -13.91
N TYR A 307 3.36 15.26 -14.41
CA TYR A 307 2.42 14.44 -13.65
C TYR A 307 3.00 13.99 -12.32
N VAL A 308 4.23 13.45 -12.32
CA VAL A 308 4.88 12.96 -11.10
C VAL A 308 5.14 14.10 -10.11
N VAL A 309 5.60 15.27 -10.58
CA VAL A 309 5.81 16.43 -9.69
C VAL A 309 4.49 16.90 -9.08
N GLN A 310 3.43 17.04 -9.88
CA GLN A 310 2.11 17.44 -9.39
C GLN A 310 1.56 16.43 -8.39
N LYS A 311 1.76 15.13 -8.64
CA LYS A 311 1.33 14.06 -7.73
C LYS A 311 2.12 14.07 -6.42
N ILE A 312 3.43 14.26 -6.47
CA ILE A 312 4.27 14.38 -5.28
C ILE A 312 3.84 15.57 -4.45
N LEU A 313 3.68 16.75 -5.05
CA LEU A 313 3.22 17.96 -4.35
C LEU A 313 1.88 17.74 -3.66
N TYR A 314 0.94 17.11 -4.38
CA TYR A 314 -0.36 16.73 -3.83
C TYR A 314 -0.23 15.80 -2.63
N LEU A 315 0.50 14.67 -2.76
CA LEU A 315 0.63 13.68 -1.70
C LEU A 315 1.41 14.22 -0.49
N VAL A 316 2.48 14.98 -0.70
CA VAL A 316 3.23 15.60 0.40
C VAL A 316 2.30 16.50 1.21
N ASN A 317 1.55 17.38 0.56
CA ASN A 317 0.68 18.32 1.26
C ASN A 317 -0.52 17.66 1.93
N THR A 318 -1.05 16.58 1.35
CA THR A 318 -2.27 15.92 1.83
C THR A 318 -2.04 14.70 2.71
N ARG A 319 -0.78 14.27 2.91
CA ARG A 319 -0.45 13.07 3.69
C ARG A 319 0.57 13.33 4.80
N LEU A 320 1.33 14.43 4.75
CA LEU A 320 2.41 14.71 5.72
C LEU A 320 2.10 15.87 6.68
N PHE A 321 1.06 16.65 6.41
CA PHE A 321 0.63 17.80 7.21
C PHE A 321 -0.75 17.56 7.84
N ASN A 322 -1.01 18.24 8.96
CA ASN A 322 -2.30 18.15 9.68
C ASN A 322 -3.47 18.73 8.89
N ASP A 323 -3.22 19.79 8.12
CA ASP A 323 -4.21 20.53 7.31
C ASP A 323 -3.56 21.04 6.01
N LEU A 324 -4.26 21.89 5.27
CA LEU A 324 -3.75 22.59 4.08
C LEU A 324 -3.48 24.08 4.31
N ASP A 325 -3.64 24.56 5.53
CA ASP A 325 -3.52 25.97 5.84
C ASP A 325 -2.06 26.43 5.80
N ASP A 326 -1.85 27.74 5.66
CA ASP A 326 -0.51 28.30 5.64
C ASP A 326 0.15 28.19 7.02
N ILE A 327 1.42 27.81 7.01
CA ILE A 327 2.22 27.63 8.22
C ILE A 327 3.14 28.83 8.37
N MET A 328 3.15 29.44 9.56
CA MET A 328 4.16 30.43 9.93
C MET A 328 5.49 29.75 10.23
N TRP A 329 6.21 29.38 9.17
CA TRP A 329 7.44 28.58 9.21
C TRP A 329 8.52 29.10 10.18
N LYS A 330 8.57 30.42 10.43
CA LYS A 330 9.53 31.04 11.34
C LYS A 330 9.21 30.79 12.83
N GLU A 331 7.96 30.45 13.14
CA GLU A 331 7.47 30.22 14.50
C GLU A 331 7.49 28.74 14.89
N VAL A 332 7.70 27.85 13.92
CA VAL A 332 7.80 26.41 14.16
C VAL A 332 9.07 26.09 14.92
N ARG A 333 8.90 25.59 16.15
CA ARG A 333 9.98 25.12 17.03
C ARG A 333 10.31 23.66 16.74
N MET A 334 11.59 23.33 16.87
CA MET A 334 12.14 22.00 16.59
C MET A 334 12.11 21.13 17.84
N ASP A 335 10.93 20.93 18.39
CA ASP A 335 10.63 20.01 19.49
C ASP A 335 9.38 19.20 19.14
N MET A 336 9.24 18.01 19.73
CA MET A 336 8.22 17.05 19.31
C MET A 336 6.81 17.61 19.43
N ASP A 337 6.52 18.28 20.56
CA ASP A 337 5.18 18.75 20.87
C ASP A 337 4.75 19.82 19.86
N ASN A 338 5.61 20.80 19.58
CA ASN A 338 5.30 21.81 18.57
C ASN A 338 5.27 21.24 17.14
N LEU A 339 6.19 20.34 16.79
CA LEU A 339 6.16 19.70 15.47
C LEU A 339 4.85 18.91 15.27
N SER A 340 4.28 18.33 16.32
CA SER A 340 3.02 17.58 16.23
C SER A 340 1.80 18.45 15.90
N GLU A 341 1.86 19.77 16.14
CA GLU A 341 0.80 20.70 15.79
C GLU A 341 0.66 20.91 14.27
N HIS A 342 1.71 20.57 13.51
CA HIS A 342 1.75 20.76 12.05
C HIS A 342 2.03 19.47 11.25
N PHE A 343 2.80 18.54 11.81
CA PHE A 343 3.40 17.40 11.10
C PHE A 343 3.02 16.05 11.73
N ARG A 344 1.88 15.94 12.42
CA ARG A 344 1.47 14.72 13.11
C ARG A 344 1.47 13.49 12.19
N PRO A 345 0.94 13.53 10.95
CA PRO A 345 1.04 12.41 10.02
C PRO A 345 2.48 12.03 9.70
N LEU A 346 3.34 13.01 9.41
CA LEU A 346 4.75 12.78 9.11
C LEU A 346 5.48 12.14 10.29
N ILE A 347 5.28 12.67 11.50
CA ILE A 347 5.86 12.13 12.73
C ILE A 347 5.41 10.67 12.91
N GLY A 348 4.14 10.37 12.72
CA GLY A 348 3.65 8.99 12.83
C GLY A 348 4.28 8.03 11.82
N HIS A 349 4.47 8.46 10.56
CA HIS A 349 5.20 7.67 9.56
C HIS A 349 6.66 7.44 9.96
N LEU A 350 7.32 8.48 10.49
CA LEU A 350 8.69 8.36 10.99
C LEU A 350 8.77 7.44 12.22
N ILE A 351 7.84 7.53 13.17
CA ILE A 351 7.77 6.61 14.32
C ILE A 351 7.67 5.17 13.82
N HIS A 352 6.68 4.85 12.98
CA HIS A 352 6.48 3.47 12.51
C HIS A 352 7.73 2.91 11.83
N ARG A 353 8.48 3.77 11.14
CA ARG A 353 9.75 3.38 10.53
C ARG A 353 10.86 3.17 11.57
N GLU A 354 11.09 4.13 12.44
CA GLU A 354 12.21 4.09 13.39
C GLU A 354 12.04 3.00 14.44
N LEU A 355 10.81 2.60 14.78
CA LEU A 355 10.56 1.44 15.62
C LEU A 355 11.12 0.12 15.04
N ARG A 356 11.44 0.05 13.74
CA ARG A 356 12.14 -1.10 13.13
C ARG A 356 13.65 -1.07 13.33
N ASN A 357 14.22 0.13 13.49
CA ASN A 357 15.64 0.33 13.71
C ASN A 357 15.97 0.44 15.21
N PHE A 358 14.94 0.52 16.05
CA PHE A 358 15.05 0.72 17.49
C PHE A 358 15.58 -0.53 18.20
N GLY A 359 16.32 -0.37 19.30
CA GLY A 359 17.00 -1.47 20.00
C GLY A 359 16.09 -2.59 20.54
N ARG A 360 14.75 -2.40 20.53
CA ARG A 360 13.74 -3.38 20.94
C ARG A 360 13.02 -4.08 19.78
N TYR A 361 13.51 -3.93 18.56
CA TYR A 361 13.04 -4.72 17.42
C TYR A 361 13.42 -6.20 17.60
N PRO A 362 12.55 -7.18 17.26
CA PRO A 362 11.20 -7.01 16.71
C PRO A 362 10.08 -6.81 17.73
N ASN A 363 10.36 -6.95 19.04
CA ASN A 363 9.33 -7.10 20.08
C ASN A 363 8.36 -5.91 20.20
N PHE A 364 8.86 -4.69 20.42
CA PHE A 364 7.98 -3.52 20.56
C PHE A 364 7.25 -3.19 19.26
N TYR A 365 7.96 -3.33 18.13
CA TYR A 365 7.39 -3.14 16.81
C TYR A 365 6.24 -4.13 16.51
N HIS A 366 6.38 -5.40 16.91
CA HIS A 366 5.32 -6.39 16.76
C HIS A 366 4.06 -5.99 17.53
N TYR A 367 4.21 -5.60 18.80
CA TYR A 367 3.08 -5.16 19.63
C TYR A 367 2.40 -3.90 19.05
N PHE A 368 3.19 -2.96 18.51
CA PHE A 368 2.66 -1.79 17.81
C PHE A 368 1.80 -2.19 16.60
N ASP A 369 2.30 -3.10 15.74
CA ASP A 369 1.55 -3.59 14.59
C ASP A 369 0.31 -4.41 15.01
N GLU A 370 0.36 -5.16 16.12
CA GLU A 370 -0.80 -5.88 16.69
C GLU A 370 -1.91 -4.93 17.13
N VAL A 371 -1.58 -3.86 17.87
CA VAL A 371 -2.56 -2.83 18.26
C VAL A 371 -3.17 -2.16 17.03
N LYS A 372 -2.36 -1.91 16.00
CA LYS A 372 -2.85 -1.36 14.73
C LYS A 372 -3.84 -2.31 14.05
N ALA A 373 -3.52 -3.60 13.98
CA ALA A 373 -4.37 -4.62 13.39
C ALA A 373 -5.70 -4.75 14.15
N LEU A 374 -5.66 -4.79 15.49
CA LEU A 374 -6.87 -4.83 16.31
C LEU A 374 -7.77 -3.61 16.09
N ARG A 375 -7.19 -2.41 16.01
CA ARG A 375 -7.94 -1.17 15.78
C ARG A 375 -8.59 -1.15 14.38
N ILE A 376 -7.88 -1.56 13.34
CA ILE A 376 -8.47 -1.57 11.98
C ILE A 376 -9.50 -2.68 11.79
N TRP A 377 -9.29 -3.86 12.38
CA TRP A 377 -10.29 -4.93 12.36
C TRP A 377 -11.58 -4.50 13.00
N ASN A 378 -11.49 -3.77 14.12
CA ASN A 378 -12.65 -3.21 14.77
C ASN A 378 -13.36 -2.18 13.87
N TYR A 379 -12.62 -1.27 13.23
CA TYR A 379 -13.18 -0.33 12.25
C TYR A 379 -13.87 -1.07 11.09
N TRP A 380 -13.21 -2.05 10.49
CA TRP A 380 -13.77 -2.86 9.41
C TRP A 380 -15.06 -3.57 9.84
N ASN A 381 -15.11 -4.12 11.04
CA ASN A 381 -16.33 -4.73 11.57
C ASN A 381 -17.46 -3.71 11.74
N HIS A 382 -17.17 -2.50 12.25
CA HIS A 382 -18.17 -1.42 12.35
C HIS A 382 -18.69 -0.98 10.98
N MET A 383 -17.85 -1.04 9.94
CA MET A 383 -18.18 -0.67 8.57
C MET A 383 -18.67 -1.84 7.71
N ASN A 384 -18.86 -3.03 8.29
CA ASN A 384 -19.20 -4.26 7.57
C ASN A 384 -18.24 -4.61 6.41
N LEU A 385 -16.94 -4.42 6.61
CA LEU A 385 -15.89 -4.68 5.63
C LEU A 385 -15.26 -6.06 5.84
N SER A 386 -15.71 -7.03 5.05
CA SER A 386 -15.12 -8.39 5.00
C SER A 386 -13.92 -8.46 4.05
N ILE A 387 -13.96 -7.69 2.96
CA ILE A 387 -12.95 -7.68 1.89
C ILE A 387 -12.33 -6.27 1.75
N PRO A 388 -11.39 -5.87 2.63
CA PRO A 388 -10.64 -4.63 2.44
C PRO A 388 -9.72 -4.72 1.21
N PHE A 389 -9.35 -3.59 0.62
CA PHE A 389 -8.44 -3.54 -0.54
C PHE A 389 -7.58 -2.27 -0.53
N ASN A 390 -6.58 -2.16 -1.41
CA ASN A 390 -5.74 -0.97 -1.49
C ASN A 390 -6.51 0.20 -2.12
N GLY A 391 -6.66 1.29 -1.37
CA GLY A 391 -7.44 2.47 -1.73
C GLY A 391 -6.68 3.57 -2.48
N ILE A 392 -5.37 3.44 -2.69
CA ILE A 392 -4.61 4.44 -3.49
C ILE A 392 -4.98 4.29 -4.98
N ILE A 393 -4.82 3.07 -5.49
CA ILE A 393 -5.23 2.64 -6.83
C ILE A 393 -5.63 1.15 -6.72
N PRO A 394 -6.80 0.72 -7.25
CA PRO A 394 -7.28 -0.65 -7.13
C PRO A 394 -6.54 -1.57 -8.11
N LYS A 395 -5.24 -1.75 -7.89
CA LYS A 395 -4.32 -2.54 -8.75
C LYS A 395 -4.39 -4.05 -8.50
N GLY A 396 -5.37 -4.52 -7.73
CA GLY A 396 -5.63 -5.95 -7.45
C GLY A 396 -5.12 -6.46 -6.10
N GLU A 397 -4.60 -5.58 -5.24
CA GLU A 397 -4.24 -5.90 -3.85
C GLU A 397 -5.50 -5.90 -2.97
N ILE A 398 -5.92 -7.10 -2.57
CA ILE A 398 -7.15 -7.33 -1.81
C ILE A 398 -6.80 -8.04 -0.50
N GLY A 399 -7.67 -7.94 0.48
CA GLY A 399 -7.53 -8.56 1.78
C GLY A 399 -8.78 -9.30 2.20
N ILE A 400 -8.63 -10.21 3.15
CA ILE A 400 -9.73 -10.70 3.98
C ILE A 400 -9.54 -10.13 5.38
N ASN A 401 -10.60 -9.52 5.93
CA ASN A 401 -10.65 -9.12 7.33
C ASN A 401 -10.75 -10.40 8.20
N PRO A 402 -9.69 -10.79 8.93
CA PRO A 402 -9.68 -12.05 9.66
C PRO A 402 -10.57 -12.02 10.91
N ALA A 403 -11.01 -10.85 11.35
CA ALA A 403 -11.86 -10.66 12.52
C ALA A 403 -13.35 -10.44 12.15
N TYR A 404 -13.71 -10.56 10.87
CA TYR A 404 -15.09 -10.37 10.44
C TYR A 404 -15.97 -11.50 10.99
N THR A 405 -16.92 -11.16 11.86
CA THR A 405 -17.64 -12.13 12.70
C THR A 405 -18.50 -13.11 11.91
N ASN A 406 -19.02 -12.68 10.77
CA ASN A 406 -19.91 -13.50 9.92
C ASN A 406 -19.17 -14.13 8.73
N LEU A 407 -17.83 -14.09 8.71
CA LEU A 407 -17.03 -14.59 7.61
C LEU A 407 -17.27 -16.10 7.39
N LYS A 408 -17.94 -16.44 6.30
CA LYS A 408 -18.12 -17.83 5.84
C LYS A 408 -17.24 -18.07 4.63
N TYR A 409 -16.34 -19.03 4.73
CA TYR A 409 -15.40 -19.31 3.65
C TYR A 409 -15.06 -20.79 3.53
N LYS A 410 -14.45 -21.14 2.40
CA LYS A 410 -13.83 -22.44 2.13
C LYS A 410 -12.47 -22.23 1.50
N VAL A 411 -11.49 -23.04 1.90
CA VAL A 411 -10.13 -22.97 1.38
C VAL A 411 -9.84 -24.23 0.56
N TYR A 412 -9.25 -24.07 -0.61
CA TYR A 412 -8.87 -25.16 -1.50
C TYR A 412 -7.38 -25.07 -1.85
N SER A 413 -6.70 -26.22 -1.88
CA SER A 413 -5.47 -26.35 -2.67
C SER A 413 -5.82 -26.15 -4.15
N SER A 414 -4.82 -25.75 -4.93
CA SER A 414 -5.03 -25.57 -6.36
C SER A 414 -3.79 -25.93 -7.17
N ASN A 415 -4.03 -26.27 -8.43
CA ASN A 415 -3.00 -26.47 -9.43
C ASN A 415 -3.02 -25.30 -10.42
N LEU A 416 -1.83 -24.79 -10.76
CA LEU A 416 -1.68 -23.75 -11.76
C LEU A 416 -1.74 -24.35 -13.16
N THR A 417 -2.52 -23.73 -14.03
CA THR A 417 -2.55 -24.00 -15.47
C THR A 417 -2.48 -22.69 -16.25
N THR A 418 -2.09 -22.76 -17.51
CA THR A 418 -2.00 -21.58 -18.39
C THR A 418 -2.79 -21.82 -19.66
N LYS A 419 -3.63 -20.86 -20.04
CA LYS A 419 -4.39 -20.87 -21.29
C LYS A 419 -4.40 -19.46 -21.86
N ASP A 420 -4.11 -19.32 -23.16
CA ASP A 420 -4.10 -18.02 -23.86
C ASP A 420 -3.24 -16.94 -23.17
N ASN A 421 -2.12 -17.36 -22.57
CA ASN A 421 -1.21 -16.54 -21.76
C ASN A 421 -1.83 -15.96 -20.47
N LEU A 422 -2.96 -16.49 -20.03
CA LEU A 422 -3.57 -16.19 -18.75
C LEU A 422 -3.36 -17.38 -17.81
N SER A 423 -3.12 -17.08 -16.54
CA SER A 423 -2.95 -18.07 -15.48
C SER A 423 -4.29 -18.41 -14.85
N TYR A 424 -4.54 -19.70 -14.64
CA TYR A 424 -5.74 -20.24 -14.05
C TYR A 424 -5.40 -21.17 -12.90
N LEU A 425 -6.22 -21.13 -11.85
CA LEU A 425 -6.19 -22.09 -10.76
C LEU A 425 -7.31 -23.11 -10.97
N VAL A 426 -6.94 -24.39 -10.91
CA VAL A 426 -7.88 -25.51 -10.87
C VAL A 426 -8.00 -25.95 -9.41
N PRO A 427 -9.19 -25.89 -8.80
CA PRO A 427 -9.38 -26.36 -7.43
C PRO A 427 -9.10 -27.86 -7.35
N ASP A 428 -8.39 -28.28 -6.31
CA ASP A 428 -8.03 -29.68 -6.07
C ASP A 428 -8.75 -30.22 -4.82
N LYS A 429 -8.20 -29.99 -3.62
CA LYS A 429 -8.74 -30.51 -2.36
C LYS A 429 -9.17 -29.37 -1.45
N GLN A 430 -10.36 -29.50 -0.86
CA GLN A 430 -10.76 -28.60 0.24
C GLN A 430 -9.89 -28.87 1.47
N LEU A 431 -9.32 -27.80 2.01
CA LEU A 431 -8.44 -27.84 3.17
C LEU A 431 -9.19 -27.41 4.43
N ASP A 432 -8.91 -28.07 5.55
CA ASP A 432 -9.38 -27.70 6.89
C ASP A 432 -8.46 -26.62 7.46
N ILE A 433 -8.64 -25.38 6.98
CA ILE A 433 -7.84 -24.21 7.38
C ILE A 433 -8.76 -23.13 7.96
N SER A 434 -8.37 -22.62 9.12
CA SER A 434 -9.05 -21.51 9.79
C SER A 434 -8.38 -20.16 9.49
N ILE A 435 -9.16 -19.12 9.17
CA ILE A 435 -8.70 -17.73 9.13
C ILE A 435 -8.69 -17.20 10.56
N VAL A 436 -7.52 -16.79 11.05
CA VAL A 436 -7.34 -16.42 12.46
C VAL A 436 -7.08 -14.91 12.57
N PRO A 437 -7.79 -14.18 13.46
CA PRO A 437 -7.55 -12.76 13.75
C PRO A 437 -6.29 -12.60 14.61
N LYS A 438 -5.15 -12.96 14.03
CA LYS A 438 -3.83 -12.88 14.62
C LYS A 438 -2.82 -12.52 13.54
N LEU A 439 -1.89 -11.63 13.88
CA LEU A 439 -0.76 -11.34 13.02
C LEU A 439 0.20 -12.52 13.00
N VAL A 440 0.72 -12.83 11.83
CA VAL A 440 1.81 -13.78 11.68
C VAL A 440 3.06 -13.22 12.39
N ASP A 441 3.80 -14.12 13.05
CA ASP A 441 5.12 -13.77 13.60
C ASP A 441 6.04 -13.32 12.45
N LEU A 442 6.78 -12.23 12.68
CA LEU A 442 7.64 -11.61 11.67
C LEU A 442 8.66 -12.59 11.07
N LYS A 443 9.11 -13.58 11.85
CA LYS A 443 10.04 -14.65 11.40
C LYS A 443 9.46 -15.60 10.35
N PHE A 444 8.16 -15.54 10.10
CA PHE A 444 7.50 -16.35 9.06
C PHE A 444 7.03 -15.52 7.86
N THR A 445 7.37 -14.22 7.82
CA THR A 445 7.02 -13.35 6.70
C THR A 445 8.09 -13.36 5.61
N LEU A 446 7.67 -13.63 4.37
CA LEU A 446 8.55 -13.73 3.19
C LEU A 446 9.47 -12.51 3.00
N MET A 447 8.96 -11.30 3.24
CA MET A 447 9.68 -10.06 3.00
C MET A 447 10.54 -9.57 4.17
N ARG A 448 10.45 -10.18 5.37
CA ARG A 448 11.08 -9.64 6.60
C ARG A 448 11.94 -10.64 7.38
N ASP A 449 12.10 -11.87 6.91
CA ASP A 449 12.88 -12.95 7.58
C ASP A 449 14.42 -12.75 7.52
N ARG A 450 14.94 -11.72 6.85
CA ARG A 450 16.38 -11.68 6.49
C ARG A 450 17.30 -10.95 7.47
N GLU A 451 16.82 -10.03 8.31
CA GLU A 451 17.72 -9.28 9.22
C GLU A 451 18.16 -10.09 10.45
N ASN A 452 17.52 -11.22 10.76
CA ASN A 452 17.92 -12.08 11.88
C ASN A 452 18.93 -13.18 11.49
N LYS A 453 19.27 -13.36 10.20
CA LYS A 453 20.25 -14.36 9.77
C LYS A 453 21.69 -13.81 9.67
N SER A 454 21.86 -12.48 9.65
CA SER A 454 23.19 -11.85 9.61
C SER A 454 23.77 -11.51 10.98
N SER A 455 22.98 -11.61 12.06
CA SER A 455 23.41 -11.34 13.44
C SER A 455 23.70 -12.61 14.26
N SER A 456 23.44 -13.80 13.71
CA SER A 456 23.79 -15.09 14.35
C SER A 456 25.13 -15.68 13.85
N ALA A 457 25.96 -14.88 13.20
CA ALA A 457 27.32 -15.25 12.80
C ALA A 457 28.31 -14.13 13.15
N LYS A 458 28.43 -13.82 14.44
CA LYS A 458 29.64 -13.25 15.05
C LYS A 458 29.79 -13.78 16.47
#